data_AF-A0A5Q3FB88-F1
#
_entry.id   AF-A0A5Q3FB88-F1
#
_cell.length_a   1.000
_cell.length_b   1.000
_cell.length_c   1.000
_cell.angle_alpha   90.00
_cell.angle_beta   90.00
_cell.angle_gamma   90.00
#
_symmetry.space_group_name_H-M   'P 1'
#
loop_
_entity.id
_entity.type
_entity.pdbx_description
1 polymer ?
#
loop_
_entity_poly.entity_id
_entity_poly.type
_entity_poly.pdbx_seq_one_letter_code
_entity_poly.pdbx_strand_id
1 'polypeptide(L)'
;MSCADEIVSTASVKDWKPSAQENEWKPAGHFAGKSADEASVMDAESVPGTSSCEGDVEVFMVAVKPGLQYRKKGIAEGLLRAYQVLVMLRVVREINSQYWLKKGYQIVGERYCPPITWDVEKAFILLAMRKDI
;
A
#
# COMPACT_ATOMS: atom_id res chain seq x y z
N MET A 1 13.19 40.11 -0.26
CA MET A 1 13.01 38.82 -0.96
C MET A 1 12.27 37.89 -0.01
N SER A 2 10.99 37.60 -0.24
CA SER A 2 10.29 36.60 0.56
C SER A 2 10.69 35.22 0.04
N CYS A 3 11.28 34.39 0.89
CA CYS A 3 11.37 32.96 0.64
C CYS A 3 9.94 32.42 0.63
N ALA A 4 9.42 32.07 -0.55
CA ALA A 4 8.17 31.33 -0.61
C ALA A 4 8.48 29.87 -0.29
N ASP A 5 7.82 29.32 0.71
CA ASP A 5 7.95 27.90 1.04
C ASP A 5 7.41 27.06 -0.13
N GLU A 6 8.24 26.15 -0.65
CA GLU A 6 7.85 25.22 -1.70
C GLU A 6 7.25 23.95 -1.09
N ILE A 7 6.00 23.63 -1.47
CA ILE A 7 5.36 22.36 -1.08
C ILE A 7 5.97 21.23 -1.93
N VAL A 8 6.82 20.41 -1.30
CA VAL A 8 7.53 19.30 -1.97
C VAL A 8 6.79 17.96 -1.93
N SER A 9 5.82 17.79 -1.03
CA SER A 9 5.01 16.57 -0.91
C SER A 9 3.72 16.83 -0.15
N THR A 10 2.69 16.03 -0.41
CA THR A 10 1.47 15.97 0.41
C THR A 10 1.21 14.54 0.85
N ALA A 11 0.41 14.36 1.89
CA ALA A 11 -0.21 13.08 2.21
C ALA A 11 -1.69 13.34 2.47
N SER A 12 -2.54 12.42 1.99
CA SER A 12 -3.95 12.38 2.33
C SER A 12 -4.17 11.23 3.27
N VAL A 13 -4.93 11.46 4.33
CA VAL A 13 -5.36 10.43 5.26
C VAL A 13 -6.86 10.23 5.11
N LYS A 14 -7.28 8.97 5.08
CA LYS A 14 -8.67 8.56 4.96
C LYS A 14 -8.92 7.44 5.94
N ASP A 15 -10.15 7.30 6.43
CA ASP A 15 -10.52 6.14 7.23
C ASP A 15 -10.26 4.87 6.42
N TRP A 16 -9.68 3.85 7.06
CA TRP A 16 -9.58 2.54 6.44
C TRP A 16 -11.00 1.99 6.31
N LYS A 17 -11.48 1.86 5.08
CA LYS A 17 -12.74 1.20 4.79
C LYS A 17 -12.44 0.06 3.84
N PRO A 18 -12.56 -1.22 4.27
CA PRO A 18 -12.67 -2.29 3.31
C PRO A 18 -13.97 -2.03 2.55
N SER A 19 -13.87 -1.42 1.36
CA SER A 19 -15.08 -1.19 0.56
C SER A 19 -15.70 -2.55 0.18
N ALA A 20 -16.99 -2.59 -0.17
CA ALA A 20 -17.65 -3.84 -0.57
C ALA A 20 -17.01 -4.53 -1.79
N GLN A 21 -16.20 -3.78 -2.56
CA GLN A 21 -15.38 -4.25 -3.69
C GLN A 21 -13.95 -4.68 -3.25
N GLU A 22 -13.59 -4.44 -2.00
CA GLU A 22 -12.32 -4.79 -1.34
C GLU A 22 -12.47 -5.98 -0.37
N ASN A 23 -13.60 -6.70 -0.40
CA ASN A 23 -13.74 -8.01 0.24
C ASN A 23 -12.87 -9.12 -0.42
N GLU A 24 -11.89 -8.73 -1.24
CA GLU A 24 -10.94 -9.58 -1.96
C GLU A 24 -9.58 -9.71 -1.25
N TRP A 25 -9.36 -9.01 -0.12
CA TRP A 25 -8.11 -9.15 0.62
C TRP A 25 -7.95 -10.57 1.16
N LYS A 26 -6.90 -11.23 0.71
CA LYS A 26 -6.44 -12.52 1.20
C LYS A 26 -5.51 -12.32 2.40
N PRO A 27 -5.44 -13.29 3.32
CA PRO A 27 -4.51 -13.23 4.44
C PRO A 27 -3.05 -13.15 3.97
N ALA A 28 -2.19 -12.56 4.80
CA ALA A 28 -0.76 -12.51 4.54
C ALA A 28 -0.18 -13.92 4.25
N GLY A 29 0.64 -14.02 3.21
CA GLY A 29 1.25 -15.28 2.77
C GLY A 29 0.40 -16.09 1.78
N HIS A 30 -0.82 -15.66 1.45
CA HIS A 30 -1.69 -16.39 0.51
C HIS A 30 -1.05 -16.55 -0.88
N PHE A 31 -0.36 -15.51 -1.38
CA PHE A 31 0.36 -15.54 -2.66
C PHE A 31 1.89 -15.64 -2.47
N ALA A 32 2.35 -16.19 -1.34
CA ALA A 32 3.78 -16.32 -1.05
C ALA A 32 4.52 -17.12 -2.12
N GLY A 33 5.59 -16.54 -2.68
CA GLY A 33 6.40 -17.17 -3.72
C GLY A 33 5.74 -17.26 -5.10
N LYS A 34 4.52 -16.71 -5.26
CA LYS A 34 3.77 -16.73 -6.52
C LYS A 34 3.98 -15.45 -7.30
N SER A 35 4.14 -15.56 -8.60
CA SER A 35 4.03 -14.43 -9.54
C SER A 35 2.58 -13.91 -9.61
N ALA A 36 2.37 -12.75 -10.24
CA ALA A 36 1.02 -12.21 -10.45
C ALA A 36 0.18 -13.14 -11.33
N ASP A 37 0.79 -13.80 -12.33
CA ASP A 37 0.09 -14.73 -13.22
C ASP A 37 -0.37 -15.98 -12.46
N GLU A 38 0.49 -16.56 -11.61
CA GLU A 38 0.11 -17.69 -10.76
C GLU A 38 -0.96 -17.29 -9.72
N ALA A 39 -0.86 -16.08 -9.19
CA ALA A 39 -1.86 -15.54 -8.27
C ALA A 39 -3.23 -15.38 -8.92
N SER A 40 -3.29 -15.06 -10.23
CA SER A 40 -4.56 -14.93 -10.95
C SER A 40 -5.35 -16.24 -11.00
N VAL A 41 -4.66 -17.38 -11.18
CA VAL A 41 -5.26 -18.71 -11.19
C VAL A 41 -5.74 -19.08 -9.79
N MET A 42 -4.90 -18.85 -8.78
CA MET A 42 -5.26 -19.12 -7.38
C MET A 42 -6.43 -18.26 -6.90
N ASP A 43 -6.47 -17.00 -7.32
CA ASP A 43 -7.55 -16.07 -6.95
C ASP A 43 -8.88 -16.50 -7.59
N ALA A 44 -8.87 -16.93 -8.86
CA ALA A 44 -10.05 -17.45 -9.55
C ALA A 44 -10.61 -18.75 -8.93
N GLU A 45 -9.76 -19.60 -8.35
CA GLU A 45 -10.17 -20.84 -7.68
C GLU A 45 -10.60 -20.64 -6.22
N SER A 46 -10.30 -19.47 -5.65
CA SER A 46 -10.53 -19.19 -4.25
C SER A 46 -11.99 -18.81 -3.96
N VAL A 47 -12.59 -19.44 -2.95
CA VAL A 47 -13.92 -19.07 -2.45
C VAL A 47 -13.82 -17.69 -1.77
N PRO A 48 -14.80 -16.78 -1.94
CA PRO A 48 -14.82 -15.52 -1.21
C PRO A 48 -14.81 -15.79 0.30
N GLY A 49 -13.66 -15.58 0.94
CA GLY A 49 -13.49 -15.68 2.38
C GLY A 49 -13.64 -14.31 2.99
N THR A 50 -14.45 -14.18 4.04
CA THR A 50 -14.59 -12.96 4.83
C THR A 50 -13.41 -12.81 5.79
N SER A 51 -12.20 -12.58 5.27
CA SER A 51 -11.11 -12.07 6.10
C SER A 51 -10.98 -10.57 5.83
N SER A 52 -11.71 -9.76 6.59
CA SER A 52 -11.48 -8.32 6.58
C SER A 52 -10.14 -8.03 7.23
N CYS A 53 -9.19 -7.43 6.49
CA CYS A 53 -8.02 -6.84 7.11
C CYS A 53 -8.48 -5.67 7.97
N GLU A 54 -8.48 -5.83 9.30
CA GLU A 54 -8.79 -4.75 10.23
C GLU A 54 -7.68 -3.69 10.21
N GLY A 55 -8.07 -2.42 10.13
CA GLY A 55 -7.21 -1.26 10.21
C GLY A 55 -8.02 -0.02 10.59
N ASP A 56 -7.42 0.92 11.31
CA ASP A 56 -8.13 2.13 11.78
C ASP A 56 -8.12 3.25 10.72
N VAL A 57 -6.99 3.43 10.02
CA VAL A 57 -6.76 4.57 9.12
C VAL A 57 -5.88 4.15 7.94
N GLU A 58 -6.23 4.60 6.73
CA GLU A 58 -5.43 4.47 5.51
C GLU A 58 -4.69 5.78 5.20
N VAL A 59 -3.36 5.69 5.04
CA VAL A 59 -2.56 6.84 4.61
C VAL A 59 -2.21 6.70 3.14
N PHE A 60 -2.85 7.52 2.31
CA PHE A 60 -2.47 7.71 0.92
C PHE A 60 -1.38 8.78 0.82
N MET A 61 -0.12 8.33 0.73
CA MET A 61 0.97 9.24 0.42
C MET A 61 0.96 9.59 -1.06
N VAL A 62 0.43 10.77 -1.38
CA VAL A 62 0.46 11.34 -2.74
C VAL A 62 1.55 12.41 -2.79
N ALA A 63 2.74 12.01 -3.23
CA ALA A 63 3.75 12.99 -3.59
C ALA A 63 3.27 13.77 -4.82
N VAL A 64 2.87 15.04 -4.65
CA VAL A 64 2.34 15.87 -5.74
C VAL A 64 3.40 16.14 -6.81
N LYS A 65 4.68 16.12 -6.44
CA LYS A 65 5.82 16.21 -7.37
C LYS A 65 7.03 15.45 -6.83
N PRO A 66 7.14 14.11 -7.02
CA PRO A 66 8.32 13.38 -6.62
C PRO A 66 9.40 13.58 -7.70
N GLY A 67 9.85 14.83 -7.87
CA GLY A 67 11.05 15.12 -8.63
C GLY A 67 12.19 14.25 -8.09
N LEU A 68 13.07 13.78 -8.97
CA LEU A 68 14.19 12.89 -8.60
C LEU A 68 15.02 13.46 -7.43
N GLN A 69 15.10 14.78 -7.32
CA GLN A 69 15.78 15.52 -6.27
C GLN A 69 15.21 15.35 -4.85
N TYR A 70 13.99 14.82 -4.71
CA TYR A 70 13.33 14.59 -3.41
C TYR A 70 13.32 13.11 -2.99
N ARG A 71 13.79 12.20 -3.85
CA ARG A 71 13.91 10.78 -3.51
C ARG A 71 14.96 10.57 -2.41
N LYS A 72 14.77 9.52 -1.59
CA LYS A 72 15.70 9.11 -0.51
C LYS A 72 15.94 10.16 0.58
N LYS A 73 15.10 11.20 0.69
CA LYS A 73 15.21 12.25 1.71
C LYS A 73 14.38 12.01 2.98
N GLY A 74 13.80 10.82 3.14
CA GLY A 74 13.01 10.50 4.34
C GLY A 74 11.62 11.13 4.39
N ILE A 75 11.13 11.70 3.29
CA ILE A 75 9.88 12.50 3.25
C ILE A 75 8.67 11.63 3.59
N ALA A 76 8.59 10.41 3.04
CA ALA A 76 7.52 9.47 3.34
C ALA A 76 7.49 9.11 4.83
N GLU A 77 8.65 8.82 5.44
CA GLU A 77 8.73 8.56 6.88
C GLU A 77 8.38 9.78 7.73
N GLY A 78 8.76 10.99 7.27
CA GLY A 78 8.40 12.24 7.94
C GLY A 78 6.90 12.45 7.98
N LEU A 79 6.22 12.22 6.86
CA LEU A 79 4.76 12.32 6.76
C LEU A 79 4.08 11.28 7.67
N LEU A 80 4.56 10.04 7.68
CA LEU A 80 3.97 8.97 8.50
C LEU A 80 4.14 9.21 10.00
N ARG A 81 5.29 9.78 10.43
CA ARG A 81 5.51 10.14 11.85
C ARG A 81 4.57 11.22 12.38
N ALA A 82 4.02 12.06 11.51
CA ALA A 82 3.04 13.07 11.92
C ALA A 82 1.71 12.45 12.35
N TYR A 83 1.44 11.20 11.95
CA TYR A 83 0.22 10.48 12.30
C TYR A 83 0.52 9.50 13.45
N GLN A 84 0.04 9.82 14.66
CA GLN A 84 0.14 8.96 15.87
C GLN A 84 -0.94 7.85 15.90
N VAL A 85 -1.25 7.24 14.75
CA VAL A 85 -2.31 6.23 14.61
C VAL A 85 -1.79 4.99 13.89
N LEU A 86 -2.51 3.87 14.00
CA LEU A 86 -2.23 2.66 13.23
C LEU A 86 -2.24 2.97 11.73
N VAL A 87 -1.06 3.00 11.11
CA VAL A 87 -0.92 3.36 9.70
C VAL A 87 -1.03 2.11 8.83
N MET A 88 -2.06 2.09 7.99
CA MET A 88 -2.18 1.15 6.87
C MET A 88 -1.59 1.75 5.59
N LEU A 89 -0.74 0.97 4.93
CA LEU A 89 -0.15 1.28 3.63
C LEU A 89 -0.57 0.24 2.59
N ARG A 90 -0.98 0.71 1.41
CA ARG A 90 -1.13 -0.13 0.22
C ARG A 90 0.12 -0.02 -0.65
N VAL A 91 0.75 -1.16 -0.94
CA VAL A 91 2.10 -1.22 -1.51
C VAL A 91 2.14 -2.27 -2.60
N VAL A 92 2.67 -1.94 -3.78
CA VAL A 92 2.90 -2.97 -4.82
C VAL A 92 4.07 -3.83 -4.37
N ARG A 93 3.84 -5.14 -4.28
CA ARG A 93 4.78 -6.10 -3.68
C ARG A 93 6.18 -5.98 -4.27
N GLU A 94 6.30 -5.84 -5.59
CA GLU A 94 7.57 -5.82 -6.30
C GLU A 94 8.30 -4.47 -6.24
N ILE A 95 7.60 -3.38 -5.90
CA ILE A 95 8.17 -2.03 -6.00
C ILE A 95 8.78 -1.59 -4.67
N ASN A 96 8.00 -1.66 -3.59
CA ASN A 96 8.34 -0.96 -2.34
C ASN A 96 8.08 -1.76 -1.06
N SER A 97 7.63 -3.01 -1.15
CA SER A 97 7.39 -3.86 0.04
C SER A 97 8.63 -4.03 0.92
N GLN A 98 9.77 -4.38 0.32
CA GLN A 98 11.04 -4.63 1.01
C GLN A 98 11.52 -3.42 1.82
N TYR A 99 11.24 -2.21 1.31
CA TYR A 99 11.57 -0.99 2.00
C TYR A 99 10.73 -0.84 3.28
N TRP A 100 9.42 -1.06 3.22
CA TRP A 100 8.53 -0.94 4.38
C TRP A 100 8.72 -2.06 5.40
N LEU A 101 9.00 -3.30 4.95
CA LEU A 101 9.37 -4.42 5.83
C LEU A 101 10.59 -4.07 6.70
N LYS A 102 11.64 -3.49 6.11
CA LYS A 102 12.83 -3.01 6.85
C LYS A 102 12.53 -1.88 7.84
N LYS A 103 11.39 -1.20 7.69
CA LYS A 103 10.93 -0.14 8.62
C LYS A 103 10.02 -0.67 9.72
N GLY A 104 9.82 -1.99 9.79
CA GLY A 104 9.01 -2.66 10.81
C GLY A 104 7.52 -2.74 10.47
N TYR A 105 7.13 -2.50 9.21
CA TYR A 105 5.77 -2.80 8.77
C TYR A 105 5.61 -4.31 8.58
N GLN A 106 4.42 -4.81 8.88
CA GLN A 106 4.00 -6.19 8.71
C GLN A 106 2.95 -6.27 7.60
N ILE A 107 2.99 -7.33 6.79
CA ILE A 107 1.96 -7.60 5.80
C ILE A 107 0.75 -8.15 6.56
N VAL A 108 -0.41 -7.55 6.36
CA VAL A 108 -1.69 -7.96 6.99
C VAL A 108 -2.74 -8.39 5.97
N GLY A 109 -2.49 -8.14 4.69
CA GLY A 109 -3.34 -8.59 3.60
C GLY A 109 -2.65 -8.54 2.25
N GLU A 110 -3.12 -9.37 1.33
CA GLU A 110 -2.65 -9.43 -0.04
C GLU A 110 -3.85 -9.40 -0.99
N ARG A 111 -3.70 -8.73 -2.13
CA ARG A 111 -4.74 -8.67 -3.15
C ARG A 111 -4.10 -8.84 -4.52
N TYR A 112 -4.67 -9.71 -5.33
CA TYR A 112 -4.36 -9.76 -6.74
C TYR A 112 -5.01 -8.58 -7.46
N CYS A 113 -4.24 -7.87 -8.28
CA CYS A 113 -4.73 -6.81 -9.13
C CYS A 113 -4.55 -7.23 -10.60
N PRO A 114 -5.65 -7.41 -11.36
CA PRO A 114 -5.56 -7.78 -12.76
C PRO A 114 -4.93 -6.65 -13.61
N PRO A 115 -4.51 -6.96 -14.85
CA PRO A 115 -4.11 -5.93 -15.81
C PRO A 115 -5.15 -4.80 -15.90
N ILE A 116 -4.69 -3.59 -16.18
CA ILE A 116 -5.47 -2.36 -16.32
C ILE A 116 -5.99 -1.82 -14.96
N THR A 117 -5.69 -2.49 -13.84
CA THR A 117 -5.90 -1.89 -12.51
C THR A 117 -5.09 -0.60 -12.40
N TRP A 118 -5.79 0.52 -12.17
CA TRP A 118 -5.20 1.87 -12.12
C TRP A 118 -4.41 2.25 -13.38
N ASP A 119 -4.91 1.86 -14.56
CA ASP A 119 -4.27 2.09 -15.86
C ASP A 119 -2.87 1.44 -16.00
N VAL A 120 -2.54 0.47 -15.12
CA VAL A 120 -1.29 -0.30 -15.21
C VAL A 120 -1.51 -1.53 -16.08
N GLU A 121 -0.81 -1.62 -17.21
CA GLU A 121 -0.98 -2.72 -18.18
C GLU A 121 -0.68 -4.12 -17.63
N LYS A 122 0.10 -4.23 -16.55
CA LYS A 122 0.52 -5.51 -15.98
C LYS A 122 -0.26 -5.82 -14.70
N ALA A 123 -0.53 -7.10 -14.48
CA ALA A 123 -1.01 -7.57 -13.19
C ALA A 123 0.06 -7.39 -12.10
N PHE A 124 -0.38 -7.23 -10.86
CA PHE A 124 0.51 -7.12 -9.70
C PHE A 124 -0.17 -7.59 -8.43
N ILE A 125 0.61 -7.82 -7.37
CA ILE A 125 0.07 -8.08 -6.03
C ILE A 125 0.19 -6.80 -5.20
N LEU A 126 -0.95 -6.34 -4.71
CA LEU A 126 -1.04 -5.25 -3.76
C LEU A 126 -1.00 -5.80 -2.34
N LEU A 127 -0.16 -5.23 -1.50
CA LEU A 127 -0.05 -5.59 -0.09
C LEU A 127 -0.70 -4.50 0.77
N ALA A 128 -1.51 -4.91 1.73
CA ALA A 128 -1.87 -4.11 2.88
C ALA A 128 -0.80 -4.34 3.97
N MET A 129 -0.12 -3.28 4.37
CA MET A 129 0.94 -3.32 5.36
C MET A 129 0.59 -2.42 6.55
N ARG A 130 0.71 -2.95 7.76
CA ARG A 130 0.44 -2.24 9.01
C ARG A 130 1.74 -2.03 9.79
N LYS A 131 1.83 -0.93 10.51
CA LYS A 131 2.81 -0.79 11.60
C LYS A 131 2.11 -0.29 12.85
N ASP A 132 2.29 -1.05 13.92
CA ASP A 132 1.88 -0.63 15.25
C ASP A 132 2.90 0.42 15.73
N ILE A 133 2.44 1.64 16.06
CA ILE A 133 3.26 2.76 16.55
C ILE A 133 3.30 2.75 18.06
#